data_AF-A0A7U8GGA5-F1
#
_entry.id   AF-A0A7U8GGA5-F1
#
_cell.length_a   1.000
_cell.length_b   1.000
_cell.length_c   1.000
_cell.angle_alpha   90.00
_cell.angle_beta   90.00
_cell.angle_gamma   90.00
#
_symmetry.space_group_name_H-M   'P 1'
#
loop_
_entity.id
_entity.type
_entity.pdbx_description
1 polymer ?
#
loop_
_entity_poly.entity_id
_entity_poly.type
_entity_poly.pdbx_seq_one_letter_code
_entity_poly.pdbx_strand_id
1 'polypeptide(L)'
;MHFIFICIHLICAVFFIAYVFFDVCVYHFAYKYQSKEDCDKIKKAYTKSSIFIFAGIFILLLLSGFYLLSFYEINSFWDFFASNFGIFLFIKLLLLITMLVLTFYSLFFIKVLKRKDPLKSHLIALILCILIVICAKAMLYF
;
A
#
# COMPACT_ATOMS: atom_id res chain seq x y z
N MET A 1 -21.15 -12.33 6.83
CA MET A 1 -19.67 -12.40 6.82
C MET A 1 -19.02 -11.33 5.94
N HIS A 2 -19.46 -11.15 4.69
CA HIS A 2 -18.91 -10.16 3.74
C HIS A 2 -18.67 -8.73 4.31
N PHE A 3 -19.68 -8.16 4.99
CA PHE A 3 -19.57 -6.82 5.60
C PHE A 3 -18.41 -6.67 6.59
N ILE A 4 -18.15 -7.70 7.41
CA ILE A 4 -17.07 -7.67 8.40
C ILE A 4 -15.71 -7.59 7.70
N PHE A 5 -15.51 -8.35 6.61
CA PHE A 5 -14.27 -8.31 5.83
C PHE A 5 -14.08 -6.96 5.11
N ILE A 6 -15.14 -6.31 4.64
CA ILE A 6 -15.07 -4.94 4.12
C ILE A 6 -14.57 -3.98 5.20
N CYS A 7 -15.17 -4.01 6.39
CA CYS A 7 -14.78 -3.14 7.49
C CYS A 7 -13.32 -3.36 7.88
N ILE A 8 -12.91 -4.62 8.03
CA ILE A 8 -11.53 -4.99 8.33
C ILE A 8 -10.57 -4.51 7.23
N HIS A 9 -10.88 -4.76 5.95
CA HIS A 9 -10.07 -4.33 4.82
C HIS A 9 -9.88 -2.81 4.80
N LEU A 10 -10.97 -2.07 5.03
CA LEU A 10 -10.97 -0.61 5.03
C LEU A 10 -10.15 -0.05 6.19
N ILE A 11 -10.30 -0.60 7.39
CA ILE A 11 -9.49 -0.22 8.56
C ILE A 11 -7.99 -0.47 8.29
N CYS A 12 -7.64 -1.64 7.74
CA CYS A 12 -6.26 -1.94 7.37
C CYS A 12 -5.73 -0.98 6.31
N ALA A 13 -6.55 -0.63 5.31
CA ALA A 13 -6.16 0.29 4.25
C ALA A 13 -5.87 1.69 4.81
N VAL A 14 -6.72 2.19 5.71
CA VAL A 14 -6.54 3.48 6.37
C VAL A 14 -5.23 3.52 7.16
N PHE A 15 -4.97 2.50 8.00
CA PHE A 15 -3.72 2.45 8.77
C PHE A 15 -2.49 2.35 7.88
N PHE A 16 -2.55 1.54 6.82
CA PHE A 16 -1.44 1.39 5.88
C PHE A 16 -1.12 2.71 5.17
N ILE A 17 -2.15 3.39 4.64
CA ILE A 17 -1.99 4.68 3.95
C ILE A 17 -1.48 5.74 4.92
N ALA A 18 -2.03 5.82 6.13
CA ALA A 18 -1.59 6.77 7.15
C ALA A 18 -0.11 6.58 7.51
N TYR A 19 0.34 5.33 7.64
CA TYR A 19 1.75 5.01 7.89
C TYR A 19 2.65 5.47 6.73
N VAL A 20 2.30 5.12 5.48
CA VAL A 20 3.07 5.51 4.29
C VAL A 20 3.10 7.04 4.16
N PHE A 21 1.98 7.71 4.40
CA PHE A 21 1.89 9.16 4.40
C PHE A 21 2.78 9.79 5.48
N PHE A 22 2.76 9.24 6.70
CA PHE A 22 3.62 9.71 7.77
C PHE A 22 5.10 9.57 7.40
N ASP A 23 5.52 8.42 6.87
CA ASP A 23 6.93 8.13 6.55
C ASP A 23 7.47 9.02 5.40
N VAL A 24 6.61 9.38 4.44
CA VAL A 24 6.98 10.16 3.25
C VAL A 24 6.84 11.66 3.49
N CYS A 25 5.70 12.10 4.03
CA CYS A 25 5.36 13.52 4.12
C CYS A 25 5.77 14.08 5.47
N VAL A 26 5.22 13.53 6.56
CA VAL A 26 5.38 14.08 7.92
C VAL A 26 6.83 13.97 8.37
N TYR A 27 7.44 12.80 8.17
CA TYR A 27 8.81 12.56 8.56
C TYR A 27 9.81 13.43 7.77
N HIS A 28 9.49 13.77 6.51
CA HIS A 28 10.33 14.66 5.71
C HIS A 28 10.44 16.07 6.32
N PHE A 29 9.36 16.56 6.95
CA PHE A 29 9.39 17.85 7.64
C PHE A 29 10.27 17.85 8.88
N ALA A 30 10.48 16.70 9.54
CA ALA A 30 11.36 16.62 10.71
C ALA A 30 12.81 17.03 10.39
N TYR A 31 13.29 16.71 9.18
CA TYR A 31 14.62 17.12 8.71
C TYR A 31 14.80 18.64 8.58
N LYS A 32 13.73 19.43 8.60
CA LYS A 32 13.80 20.90 8.59
C LYS A 32 14.14 21.48 9.96
N TYR A 33 13.82 20.76 11.04
CA TYR A 33 13.91 21.26 12.41
C TYR A 33 14.96 20.54 13.25
N GLN A 34 15.52 19.43 12.77
CA GLN A 34 16.46 18.61 13.53
C GLN A 34 17.60 18.09 12.65
N SER A 35 18.70 17.69 13.29
CA SER A 35 19.85 17.15 12.58
C SER A 35 19.47 15.84 11.87
N LYS A 36 20.05 15.62 10.68
CA LYS A 36 19.78 14.42 9.89
C LYS A 36 20.13 13.13 10.64
N GLU A 37 21.18 13.14 11.45
CA GLU A 37 21.57 11.98 12.27
C GLU A 37 20.54 11.65 13.34
N ASP A 38 19.99 12.65 14.03
CA ASP A 38 19.01 12.42 15.08
C ASP A 38 17.67 11.95 14.51
N CYS A 39 17.26 12.52 13.38
CA CYS A 39 16.16 11.98 12.59
C CYS A 39 16.44 10.51 12.23
N ASP A 40 17.53 10.20 11.53
CA ASP A 40 17.78 8.83 11.08
C ASP A 40 17.84 7.80 12.23
N LYS A 41 18.31 8.19 13.43
CA LYS A 41 18.22 7.39 14.66
C LYS A 41 16.78 7.14 15.10
N ILE A 42 15.96 8.18 15.17
CA ILE A 42 14.53 8.08 15.50
C ILE A 42 13.81 7.21 14.47
N LYS A 43 14.07 7.42 13.17
CA LYS A 43 13.48 6.64 12.08
C LYS A 43 13.74 5.16 12.26
N LYS A 44 15.00 4.82 12.51
CA LYS A 44 15.42 3.44 12.71
C LYS A 44 14.78 2.82 13.96
N ALA A 45 14.66 3.59 15.04
CA ALA A 45 14.07 3.12 16.29
C ALA A 45 12.58 2.77 16.14
N TYR A 46 11.76 3.70 15.61
CA TYR A 46 10.34 3.40 15.43
C TYR A 46 10.12 2.34 14.37
N THR A 47 10.83 2.40 13.23
CA THR A 47 10.67 1.43 12.13
C THR A 47 10.96 0.01 12.61
N LYS A 48 12.01 -0.19 13.41
CA LYS A 48 12.36 -1.50 13.97
C LYS A 48 11.27 -2.02 14.92
N SER A 49 10.66 -1.15 15.71
CA SER A 49 9.58 -1.52 16.64
C SER A 49 8.26 -1.77 15.91
N SER A 50 7.95 -0.97 14.88
CA SER A 50 6.67 -0.99 14.17
C SER A 50 6.61 -1.99 13.02
N ILE A 51 7.74 -2.58 12.60
CA ILE A 51 7.79 -3.44 11.40
C ILE A 51 6.83 -4.63 11.46
N PHE A 52 6.69 -5.28 12.63
CA PHE A 52 5.81 -6.43 12.79
C PHE A 52 4.34 -6.03 12.74
N ILE A 53 3.98 -4.91 13.36
CA ILE A 53 2.62 -4.35 13.33
C ILE A 53 2.24 -3.99 11.89
N PHE A 54 3.13 -3.28 11.20
CA PHE A 54 2.90 -2.87 9.81
C PHE A 54 2.82 -4.07 8.86
N ALA A 55 3.73 -5.03 8.98
CA ALA A 55 3.69 -6.25 8.18
C ALA A 55 2.38 -7.03 8.43
N GLY A 56 1.94 -7.12 9.68
CA GLY A 56 0.65 -7.74 10.04
C GLY A 56 -0.54 -7.04 9.38
N ILE A 57 -0.63 -5.71 9.47
CA ILE A 57 -1.68 -4.91 8.84
C ILE A 57 -1.66 -5.09 7.32
N PHE A 58 -0.47 -5.08 6.72
CA PHE A 58 -0.31 -5.24 5.28
C PHE A 58 -0.73 -6.63 4.79
N ILE A 59 -0.34 -7.69 5.48
CA ILE A 59 -0.78 -9.05 5.17
C ILE A 59 -2.29 -9.17 5.30
N LEU A 60 -2.87 -8.62 6.38
CA LEU A 60 -4.30 -8.65 6.60
C LEU A 60 -5.06 -7.87 5.52
N LEU A 61 -4.52 -6.72 5.09
CA LEU A 61 -5.04 -5.94 3.95
C LEU A 61 -5.08 -6.76 2.67
N LEU A 62 -4.00 -7.49 2.36
CA LEU A 62 -3.92 -8.36 1.17
C LEU A 62 -4.90 -9.53 1.25
N LEU A 63 -4.93 -10.25 2.38
CA LEU A 63 -5.79 -11.41 2.58
C LEU A 63 -7.28 -11.02 2.52
N SER A 64 -7.66 -9.94 3.20
CA SER A 64 -9.03 -9.43 3.16
C SER A 64 -9.41 -8.94 1.77
N GLY A 65 -8.49 -8.30 1.04
CA GLY A 65 -8.71 -7.88 -0.34
C GLY A 65 -8.88 -9.04 -1.31
N PHE A 66 -8.07 -10.09 -1.15
CA PHE A 66 -8.19 -11.32 -1.95
C PHE A 66 -9.49 -12.06 -1.66
N TYR A 67 -9.90 -12.14 -0.38
CA TYR A 67 -11.19 -12.71 -0.01
C TYR A 67 -12.37 -11.88 -0.55
N LEU A 68 -12.26 -10.55 -0.56
CA LEU A 68 -13.24 -9.67 -1.19
C LEU A 68 -13.35 -9.92 -2.71
N LEU A 69 -12.23 -10.23 -3.35
CA LEU A 69 -12.20 -10.55 -4.78
C LEU A 69 -13.07 -11.77 -5.12
N SER A 70 -13.12 -12.77 -4.25
CA SER A 70 -13.91 -13.98 -4.49
C SER A 70 -15.43 -13.79 -4.38
N PHE A 71 -15.90 -12.62 -3.91
CA PHE A 71 -17.32 -12.27 -3.97
C PHE A 71 -17.73 -11.62 -5.29
N TYR A 72 -16.77 -11.22 -6.13
CA TYR A 72 -17.07 -10.77 -7.48
C TYR A 72 -17.14 -12.01 -8.39
N GLU A 73 -18.26 -12.19 -9.09
CA GLU A 73 -18.50 -13.30 -10.02
C GLU A 73 -17.68 -13.15 -11.30
N ILE A 74 -16.36 -13.25 -11.18
CA ILE A 74 -15.41 -13.13 -12.28
C ILE A 74 -15.02 -14.54 -12.70
N ASN A 75 -15.67 -15.04 -13.75
CA ASN A 75 -15.49 -16.40 -14.24
C ASN A 75 -14.41 -16.48 -15.33
N SER A 76 -14.14 -15.37 -16.01
CA SER A 76 -13.15 -15.23 -17.08
C SER A 76 -12.39 -13.91 -16.99
N PHE A 77 -11.16 -13.89 -17.50
CA PHE A 77 -10.37 -12.66 -17.60
C PHE A 77 -11.08 -11.55 -18.40
N TRP A 78 -11.90 -11.94 -19.37
CA TRP A 78 -12.66 -11.01 -20.20
C TRP A 78 -13.81 -10.32 -19.42
N ASP A 79 -14.27 -10.91 -18.31
CA ASP A 79 -15.35 -10.35 -17.50
C ASP A 79 -14.92 -9.04 -16.81
N PHE A 80 -13.61 -8.85 -16.57
CA PHE A 80 -13.06 -7.57 -16.10
C PHE A 80 -13.31 -6.44 -17.10
N PHE A 81 -13.32 -6.72 -18.40
CA PHE A 81 -13.49 -5.70 -19.44
C PHE A 81 -14.94 -5.52 -19.89
N ALA A 82 -15.86 -6.35 -19.37
CA ALA A 82 -17.28 -6.30 -19.72
C ALA A 82 -18.03 -5.16 -19.02
N SER A 83 -17.50 -4.59 -17.94
CA SER A 83 -18.14 -3.51 -17.18
C SER A 83 -17.12 -2.47 -16.71
N ASN A 84 -17.56 -1.22 -16.52
CA ASN A 84 -16.75 -0.17 -15.91
C ASN A 84 -16.22 -0.60 -14.54
N PHE A 85 -17.09 -1.22 -13.74
CA PHE A 85 -16.73 -1.80 -12.45
C PHE A 85 -15.53 -2.75 -12.55
N GLY A 86 -15.58 -3.71 -13.48
CA GLY A 86 -14.50 -4.65 -13.73
C GLY A 86 -13.20 -3.98 -14.16
N ILE A 87 -13.29 -2.96 -15.03
CA ILE A 87 -12.13 -2.23 -15.53
C ILE A 87 -11.41 -1.52 -14.38
N PHE A 88 -12.15 -0.81 -13.53
CA PHE A 88 -11.57 -0.15 -12.36
C PHE A 88 -11.02 -1.15 -11.34
N LEU A 89 -11.68 -2.31 -11.16
CA LEU A 89 -11.18 -3.39 -10.32
C LEU A 89 -9.83 -3.93 -10.84
N PHE A 90 -9.73 -4.16 -12.14
CA PHE A 90 -8.51 -4.63 -12.79
C PHE A 90 -7.37 -3.63 -12.64
N ILE A 91 -7.64 -2.34 -12.92
CA ILE A 91 -6.65 -1.26 -12.73
C ILE A 91 -6.20 -1.21 -11.27
N LYS A 92 -7.13 -1.31 -10.31
CA LYS A 92 -6.82 -1.32 -8.88
C LYS A 92 -5.89 -2.49 -8.51
N LEU A 93 -6.16 -3.70 -9.03
CA LEU A 93 -5.30 -4.87 -8.82
C LEU A 93 -3.92 -4.69 -9.45
N LEU A 94 -3.84 -4.14 -10.66
CA LEU A 94 -2.58 -3.87 -11.35
C LEU A 94 -1.71 -2.87 -10.57
N LEU A 95 -2.32 -1.80 -10.04
CA LEU A 95 -1.65 -0.83 -9.17
C LEU A 95 -1.12 -1.48 -7.89
N LEU A 96 -1.92 -2.36 -7.27
CA LEU A 96 -1.53 -3.10 -6.07
C LEU A 96 -0.34 -4.04 -6.35
N ILE A 97 -0.38 -4.79 -7.44
CA ILE A 97 0.73 -5.68 -7.86
C ILE A 97 1.99 -4.85 -8.13
N THR A 98 1.85 -3.72 -8.81
CA THR A 98 2.97 -2.78 -9.04
C THR A 98 3.58 -2.30 -7.73
N MET A 99 2.75 -1.94 -6.75
CA MET A 99 3.20 -1.53 -5.41
C MET A 99 3.93 -2.66 -4.68
N LEU A 100 3.43 -3.90 -4.78
CA LEU A 100 4.08 -5.09 -4.22
C LEU A 100 5.46 -5.33 -4.84
N VAL A 101 5.54 -5.35 -6.17
CA VAL A 101 6.81 -5.54 -6.90
C VAL A 101 7.81 -4.46 -6.52
N LEU A 102 7.40 -3.19 -6.48
CA LEU A 102 8.26 -2.08 -6.08
C LEU A 102 8.76 -2.24 -4.63
N THR A 103 7.88 -2.66 -3.73
CA THR A 103 8.23 -2.91 -2.32
C THR A 103 9.25 -4.05 -2.21
N PHE A 104 9.03 -5.18 -2.88
CA PHE A 104 9.98 -6.30 -2.89
C PHE A 104 11.31 -5.92 -3.55
N TYR A 105 11.28 -5.17 -4.65
CA TYR A 105 12.47 -4.68 -5.33
C TYR A 105 13.31 -3.76 -4.42
N SER A 106 12.66 -2.79 -3.77
CA SER A 106 13.32 -1.90 -2.80
C SER A 106 13.90 -2.67 -1.62
N LEU A 107 13.12 -3.60 -1.03
CA LEU A 107 13.59 -4.44 0.07
C LEU A 107 14.78 -5.33 -0.34
N PHE A 108 14.75 -5.90 -1.54
CA PHE A 108 15.86 -6.69 -2.07
C PHE A 108 17.12 -5.82 -2.23
N PHE A 109 16.99 -4.63 -2.81
CA PHE A 109 18.13 -3.74 -3.02
C PHE A 109 18.74 -3.23 -1.70
N ILE A 110 17.90 -2.89 -0.73
CA ILE A 110 18.34 -2.41 0.59
C ILE A 110 18.96 -3.54 1.41
N LYS A 111 18.31 -4.72 1.44
CA LYS A 111 18.70 -5.82 2.32
C LYS A 111 19.81 -6.69 1.75
N VAL A 112 19.82 -6.93 0.44
CA VAL A 112 20.81 -7.77 -0.25
C VAL A 112 21.96 -6.92 -0.78
N LEU A 113 21.66 -5.79 -1.43
CA LEU A 113 22.69 -4.94 -2.06
C LEU A 113 23.28 -3.88 -1.12
N LYS A 114 22.71 -3.67 0.08
CA LYS A 114 23.12 -2.64 1.08
C LYS A 114 23.25 -1.23 0.50
N ARG A 115 22.58 -0.94 -0.62
CA ARG A 115 22.57 0.38 -1.26
C ARG A 115 21.35 1.18 -0.82
N LYS A 116 21.49 2.51 -0.79
CA LYS A 116 20.35 3.41 -0.59
C LYS A 116 19.33 3.18 -1.71
N ASP A 117 18.06 3.21 -1.35
CA ASP A 117 16.94 3.03 -2.28
C ASP A 117 17.09 4.01 -3.47
N PRO A 118 17.31 3.51 -4.69
CA PRO A 118 17.58 4.36 -5.85
C PRO A 118 16.34 5.12 -6.35
N LEU A 119 15.13 4.73 -5.95
CA LEU A 119 13.89 5.14 -6.66
C LEU A 119 12.88 5.92 -5.81
N LYS A 120 13.24 6.45 -4.63
CA LYS A 120 12.27 7.09 -3.71
C LYS A 120 11.00 6.22 -3.56
N SER A 121 11.18 4.91 -3.43
CA SER A 121 10.10 3.91 -3.57
C SER A 121 8.90 4.18 -2.66
N HIS A 122 9.13 4.79 -1.49
CA HIS A 122 8.07 5.20 -0.57
C HIS A 122 7.18 6.33 -1.12
N LEU A 123 7.71 7.31 -1.85
CA LEU A 123 6.90 8.39 -2.46
C LEU A 123 6.02 7.83 -3.59
N ILE A 124 6.59 6.94 -4.42
CA ILE A 124 5.84 6.23 -5.46
C ILE A 124 4.75 5.37 -4.82
N ALA A 125 5.04 4.67 -3.71
CA ALA A 125 4.05 3.90 -2.97
C ALA A 125 2.89 4.78 -2.46
N LEU A 126 3.15 6.01 -1.99
CA LEU A 126 2.10 6.95 -1.59
C LEU A 126 1.21 7.34 -2.77
N ILE A 127 1.80 7.66 -3.94
CA ILE A 127 1.05 7.97 -5.16
C ILE A 127 0.18 6.79 -5.57
N LEU A 128 0.74 5.58 -5.57
CA LEU A 128 0.01 4.35 -5.88
C LEU A 128 -1.16 4.12 -4.91
N CYS A 129 -0.95 4.35 -3.61
CA CYS A 129 -2.02 4.27 -2.61
C CYS A 129 -3.17 5.23 -2.92
N ILE A 130 -2.86 6.48 -3.29
CA ILE A 130 -3.88 7.47 -3.65
C ILE A 130 -4.65 7.03 -4.90
N LEU A 131 -3.95 6.55 -5.93
CA LEU A 131 -4.59 6.04 -7.15
C LEU A 131 -5.50 4.83 -6.86
N ILE A 132 -5.08 3.92 -5.97
CA ILE A 132 -5.90 2.77 -5.54
C ILE A 132 -7.19 3.24 -4.85
N VAL A 133 -7.13 4.26 -3.99
CA VAL A 133 -8.32 4.83 -3.33
C VAL A 133 -9.25 5.49 -4.35
N ILE A 134 -8.71 6.24 -5.29
CA ILE A 134 -9.49 6.87 -6.37
C ILE A 134 -10.20 5.79 -7.20
N CYS A 135 -9.48 4.73 -7.61
CA CYS A 135 -10.08 3.61 -8.33
C CYS A 135 -11.18 2.94 -7.51
N ALA A 136 -10.94 2.67 -6.22
CA ALA A 136 -11.94 2.06 -5.35
C ALA A 136 -13.21 2.90 -5.23
N LYS A 137 -13.08 4.23 -5.23
CA LYS A 137 -14.23 5.13 -5.19
C LYS A 137 -14.92 5.22 -6.55
N ALA A 138 -14.15 5.25 -7.65
CA ALA A 138 -14.68 5.24 -9.02
C ALA A 138 -15.53 4.00 -9.31
N MET A 139 -15.15 2.82 -8.80
CA MET A 139 -15.94 1.58 -8.88
C MET A 139 -17.36 1.71 -8.31
N LEU A 140 -17.59 2.63 -7.37
CA LEU A 140 -18.92 2.83 -6.78
C LEU A 140 -19.78 3.83 -7.55
N TYR A 141 -19.18 4.65 -8.42
CA TYR A 141 -19.87 5.71 -9.15
C TYR A 141 -20.07 5.42 -10.64
N PHE A 142 -19.24 4.56 -11.24
CA PHE A 142 -19.24 4.23 -12.68
C PHE A 142 -19.47 2.74 -12.92
#